data_AF-A0A356HVD9-F1
#
_entry.id   AF-A0A356HVD9-F1
#
_cell.length_a   1.000
_cell.length_b   1.000
_cell.length_c   1.000
_cell.angle_alpha   90.00
_cell.angle_beta   90.00
_cell.angle_gamma   90.00
#
_symmetry.space_group_name_H-M   'P 1'
#
loop_
_entity.id
_entity.type
_entity.pdbx_description
1 polymer ?
#
loop_
_entity_poly.entity_id
_entity_poly.type
_entity_poly.pdbx_seq_one_letter_code
_entity_poly.pdbx_strand_id
1 'polypeptide(L)'
;MKSDKVLKGQVYFCPVCGAEVSVIRAGNGNLAPVCCNTEMILKAVLNPVYYCSVCRSEVMVICGNEDNLEPKCCNRIMKRYIT
;
A
#
# COMPACT_ATOMS: atom_id res chain seq x y z
N MET A 1 24.22 -6.80 -5.95
CA MET A 1 23.34 -5.73 -5.42
C MET A 1 22.08 -6.42 -4.91
N LYS A 2 21.77 -6.33 -3.60
CA LYS A 2 20.52 -6.89 -3.09
C LYS A 2 19.39 -6.05 -3.68
N SER A 3 18.49 -6.66 -4.43
CA SER A 3 17.31 -5.96 -4.90
C SER A 3 16.41 -5.77 -3.69
N ASP A 4 16.31 -4.54 -3.19
CA ASP A 4 15.25 -4.20 -2.25
C ASP A 4 13.90 -4.45 -2.96
N LYS A 5 12.97 -5.06 -2.25
CA LYS A 5 11.67 -5.47 -2.79
C LYS A 5 10.64 -4.43 -2.40
N VAL A 6 10.04 -3.76 -3.38
CA VAL A 6 8.89 -2.87 -3.13
C VAL A 6 7.66 -3.73 -2.87
N LEU A 7 7.05 -3.54 -1.71
CA LEU A 7 5.83 -4.25 -1.30
C LEU A 7 4.60 -3.41 -1.63
N LYS A 8 3.51 -4.11 -1.95
CA LYS A 8 2.21 -3.48 -2.13
C LYS A 8 1.73 -2.93 -0.78
N GLY A 9 1.12 -1.75 -0.79
CA GLY A 9 0.68 -1.07 0.41
C GLY A 9 1.79 -0.30 1.13
N GLN A 10 3.05 -0.32 0.68
CA GLN A 10 4.08 0.56 1.25
C GLN A 10 3.67 2.02 1.14
N VAL A 11 3.93 2.77 2.21
CA VAL A 11 3.62 4.20 2.29
C VAL A 11 4.89 4.98 2.52
N TYR A 12 5.08 6.04 1.74
CA TYR A 12 6.15 7.02 1.90
C TYR A 12 5.53 8.34 2.31
N PHE A 13 6.20 9.12 3.16
CA PHE A 13 5.75 10.46 3.51
C PHE A 13 6.85 11.50 3.30
N CYS A 14 6.45 12.72 2.93
CA CYS A 14 7.35 13.85 2.82
C CYS A 14 7.56 14.47 4.21
N PRO A 15 8.79 14.56 4.72
CA PRO A 15 9.04 15.18 6.03
C PRO A 15 8.85 16.71 6.02
N VAL A 16 8.73 17.33 4.85
CA VAL A 16 8.58 18.78 4.70
C VAL A 16 7.11 19.21 4.67
N CYS A 17 6.30 18.63 3.78
CA CYS A 17 4.89 19.02 3.59
C CYS A 17 3.87 18.01 4.12
N GLY A 18 4.31 16.83 4.56
CA GLY A 18 3.43 15.77 5.05
C GLY A 18 2.69 14.97 3.97
N ALA A 19 2.92 15.24 2.68
CA ALA A 19 2.29 14.48 1.60
C ALA A 19 2.67 12.99 1.65
N GLU A 20 1.74 12.12 1.25
CA GLU A 20 1.92 10.66 1.29
C GLU A 20 1.80 10.04 -0.11
N VAL A 21 2.57 8.98 -0.33
CA VAL A 21 2.54 8.16 -1.56
C VAL A 21 2.38 6.71 -1.15
N SER A 22 1.40 6.02 -1.75
CA SER A 22 1.13 4.60 -1.51
C SER A 22 1.47 3.75 -2.73
N VAL A 23 2.13 2.62 -2.52
CA VAL A 23 2.45 1.66 -3.58
C VAL A 23 1.25 0.78 -3.89
N ILE A 24 0.65 0.98 -5.07
CA ILE A 24 -0.49 0.17 -5.54
C ILE A 24 -0.03 -1.18 -6.10
N ARG A 25 1.15 -1.26 -6.72
CA ARG A 25 1.68 -2.49 -7.32
C ARG A 25 3.12 -2.75 -6.89
N ALA A 26 3.36 -3.93 -6.34
CA ALA A 26 4.69 -4.40 -5.97
C ALA A 26 5.59 -4.61 -7.20
N GLY A 27 6.90 -4.54 -6.99
CA GLY A 27 7.90 -4.70 -8.04
C GLY A 27 9.29 -4.95 -7.49
N ASN A 28 10.23 -5.23 -8.39
CA ASN A 28 11.65 -5.34 -8.06
C ASN A 28 12.31 -3.98 -8.26
N GLY A 29 13.13 -3.55 -7.32
CA GLY A 29 13.90 -2.31 -7.39
C GLY A 29 13.75 -1.46 -6.14
N ASN A 30 14.52 -0.38 -6.07
CA ASN A 30 14.41 0.57 -4.98
C ASN A 30 13.48 1.73 -5.40
N LEU A 31 12.45 2.00 -4.61
CA LEU A 31 11.57 3.15 -4.81
C LEU A 31 11.97 4.23 -3.81
N ALA A 32 12.50 5.33 -4.34
CA ALA A 32 12.92 6.52 -3.60
C ALA A 32 12.14 7.75 -4.13
N PRO A 33 10.86 7.91 -3.76
CA PRO A 33 10.05 9.00 -4.26
C PRO A 33 10.53 10.33 -3.65
N VAL A 34 10.42 11.42 -4.41
CA VAL A 34 10.87 12.75 -3.99
C VAL A 34 9.69 13.70 -3.94
N CYS A 35 9.57 14.46 -2.86
CA CYS A 35 8.58 15.52 -2.69
C CYS A 35 9.25 16.69 -1.96
N CYS A 36 8.91 17.94 -2.32
CA CYS A 36 9.57 19.14 -1.78
C CYS A 36 11.11 19.07 -1.90
N ASN A 37 11.61 18.53 -3.02
CA ASN A 37 13.03 18.34 -3.30
C ASN A 37 13.79 17.50 -2.25
N THR A 38 13.07 16.69 -1.46
CA THR A 38 13.65 15.80 -0.44
C THR A 38 13.14 14.39 -0.69
N GLU A 39 14.01 13.39 -0.52
CA GLU A 39 13.60 11.98 -0.56
C GLU A 39 12.57 11.71 0.54
N MET A 40 11.48 11.04 0.19
CA MET A 40 10.41 10.69 1.11
C MET A 40 10.83 9.51 1.99
N ILE A 41 10.34 9.49 3.23
CA ILE A 41 10.69 8.48 4.22
C ILE A 41 9.66 7.35 4.20
N LEU A 42 10.14 6.09 4.18
CA LEU A 42 9.28 4.91 4.28
C LEU A 42 8.63 4.81 5.67
N LYS A 43 7.31 4.66 5.72
CA LYS A 43 6.58 4.35 6.95
C LYS A 43 6.70 2.85 7.26
N ALA A 44 6.75 2.54 8.56
CA ALA A 44 6.76 1.15 9.03
C ALA A 44 5.44 0.41 8.80
N VAL A 45 4.33 1.15 8.66
CA VAL A 45 3.00 0.59 8.42
C VAL A 45 2.73 0.45 6.93
N LEU A 46 2.06 -0.64 6.56
CA LEU A 46 1.52 -0.85 5.22
C LEU A 46 0.04 -0.52 5.21
N ASN A 47 -0.41 0.09 4.12
CA ASN A 47 -1.83 0.22 3.83
C ASN A 47 -2.44 -1.18 3.64
N PRO A 48 -3.55 -1.48 4.35
CA PRO A 48 -4.25 -2.76 4.21
C PRO A 48 -4.72 -2.97 2.78
N VAL A 49 -4.46 -4.16 2.24
CA VAL A 49 -4.91 -4.56 0.91
C VAL A 49 -5.75 -5.82 1.01
N TYR A 50 -6.90 -5.82 0.34
CA TYR A 50 -7.81 -6.94 0.22
C TYR A 50 -7.88 -7.42 -1.21
N TYR A 51 -8.10 -8.72 -1.42
CA TYR A 51 -8.31 -9.31 -2.74
C TYR A 51 -9.56 -10.19 -2.78
N CYS A 52 -10.21 -10.20 -3.95
CA CYS A 52 -11.27 -11.15 -4.24
C CYS A 52 -10.67 -12.52 -4.56
N SER A 53 -11.12 -13.57 -3.88
CA SER A 53 -10.65 -14.94 -4.18
C SER A 53 -11.17 -15.50 -5.50
N VAL A 54 -12.11 -14.83 -6.16
CA VAL A 54 -12.73 -15.25 -7.42
C VAL A 54 -12.09 -14.53 -8.60
N CYS A 55 -12.27 -13.20 -8.70
CA CYS A 55 -11.79 -12.42 -9.84
C CYS A 55 -10.43 -11.75 -9.63
N ARG A 56 -9.83 -11.86 -8.43
CA ARG A 56 -8.56 -11.21 -8.06
C ARG A 56 -8.55 -9.68 -8.05
N SER A 57 -9.71 -9.02 -8.17
CA SER A 57 -9.80 -7.56 -7.92
C SER A 57 -9.32 -7.21 -6.53
N GLU A 58 -8.76 -6.02 -6.37
CA GLU A 58 -8.10 -5.57 -5.14
C GLU A 58 -8.70 -4.25 -4.64
N VAL A 59 -8.70 -4.07 -3.33
CA VAL A 59 -9.09 -2.83 -2.65
C VAL A 59 -8.00 -2.50 -1.63
N MET A 60 -7.57 -1.24 -1.57
CA MET A 60 -6.60 -0.75 -0.60
C MET A 60 -7.20 0.38 0.22
N VAL A 61 -6.97 0.35 1.53
CA VAL A 61 -7.38 1.43 2.44
C VAL A 61 -6.23 2.41 2.58
N ILE A 62 -6.42 3.65 2.09
CA ILE A 62 -5.39 4.69 2.10
C ILE A 62 -5.47 5.58 3.34
N CYS A 63 -6.67 5.78 3.89
CA CYS A 63 -6.92 6.58 5.08
C CYS A 63 -8.17 6.08 5.80
N GLY A 64 -8.21 6.25 7.13
CA GLY A 64 -9.29 5.77 7.99
C GLY A 64 -8.94 4.47 8.74
N ASN A 65 -9.86 4.01 9.60
CA ASN A 65 -9.72 2.73 10.29
C ASN A 65 -10.33 1.59 9.47
N GLU A 66 -9.85 0.37 9.73
CA GLU A 66 -10.31 -0.85 9.07
C GLU A 66 -11.28 -1.68 9.93
N ASP A 67 -11.53 -1.26 11.18
CA ASP A 67 -12.21 -2.08 12.20
C ASP A 67 -13.61 -2.56 11.78
N ASN A 68 -14.30 -1.81 10.90
CA ASN A 68 -15.63 -2.14 10.39
C ASN A 68 -15.66 -2.31 8.85
N LEU A 69 -14.50 -2.50 8.22
CA LEU A 69 -14.42 -2.64 6.77
C LEU A 69 -14.50 -4.11 6.34
N GLU A 70 -15.61 -4.48 5.71
CA GLU A 70 -15.82 -5.80 5.08
C GLU A 70 -16.02 -5.65 3.57
N PRO A 71 -14.94 -5.48 2.78
CA PRO A 71 -15.08 -5.26 1.35
C PRO A 71 -15.60 -6.53 0.68
N LYS A 72 -16.58 -6.38 -0.22
CA LYS A 72 -17.22 -7.49 -0.94
C LYS A 72 -16.99 -7.37 -2.44
N CYS A 73 -16.65 -8.49 -3.06
CA CYS A 73 -16.50 -8.61 -4.51
C CYS A 73 -16.90 -10.02 -4.94
N CYS A 74 -17.55 -10.16 -6.10
CA CYS A 74 -18.16 -11.42 -6.55
C CYS A 74 -19.08 -12.06 -5.48
N ASN A 75 -19.85 -11.23 -4.77
CA ASN A 75 -20.76 -11.63 -3.68
C ASN A 75 -20.09 -12.41 -2.53
N ARG A 76 -18.78 -12.20 -2.31
CA ARG A 76 -18.01 -12.81 -1.22
C ARG A 76 -17.18 -11.76 -0.49
N ILE A 77 -16.95 -11.96 0.80
CA ILE A 77 -16.02 -11.14 1.59
C ILE A 77 -14.61 -11.32 1.01
N MET A 78 -13.92 -10.21 0.76
CA MET A 78 -12.55 -10.20 0.26
C MET A 78 -11.57 -10.59 1.37
N LYS A 79 -10.46 -11.25 0.99
CA LYS A 79 -9.43 -11.68 1.94
C LYS A 79 -8.34 -10.63 2.04
N ARG A 80 -7.83 -10.38 3.25
CA ARG A 80 -6.67 -9.48 3.47
C ARG A 80 -5.37 -10.17 3.00
N TYR A 81 -4.48 -9.41 2.36
CA TYR A 81 -3.10 -9.84 2.19
C TYR A 81 -2.40 -9.88 3.55
N ILE A 82 -1.79 -11.02 3.87
CA ILE A 82 -0.87 -11.14 5.00
C ILE A 82 0.51 -10.99 4.37
N THR A 83 1.09 -9.79 4.49
CA THR A 83 2.45 -9.46 4.04
C THR A 83 3.45 -9.79 5.11
#